data_AF-A0A920HBR7-F1
#
_entry.id   AF-A0A920HBR7-F1
#
_cell.length_a   1.000
_cell.length_b   1.000
_cell.length_c   1.000
_cell.angle_alpha   90.00
_cell.angle_beta   90.00
_cell.angle_gamma   90.00
#
_symmetry.space_group_name_H-M   'P 1'
#
loop_
_entity.id
_entity.type
_entity.pdbx_description
1 polymer ?
#
loop_
_entity_poly.entity_id
_entity_poly.type
_entity_poly.pdbx_seq_one_letter_code
_entity_poly.pdbx_strand_id
1 'polypeptide(L)'
;MRNLKIAILSYRSAQFGGGQGVYVKDISYALSLMGHNVDVISGPPYPNLHHGINLIRLPGLDLFETFDFKDRCKKFLKRKIKVDTIIMNSYQYYLEVFQSLKLLALELINI
;
A
#
# COMPACT_ATOMS: atom_id res chain seq x y z
N MET A 1 -7.55 -12.23 -26.87
CA MET A 1 -7.36 -10.86 -26.32
C MET A 1 -5.91 -10.44 -26.52
N ARG A 2 -5.61 -9.13 -26.58
CA ARG A 2 -4.22 -8.64 -26.69
C ARG A 2 -3.51 -8.79 -25.34
N ASN A 3 -2.27 -9.29 -25.35
CA ASN A 3 -1.44 -9.35 -24.14
C ASN A 3 -1.09 -7.91 -23.67
N LEU A 4 -1.20 -7.65 -22.37
CA LEU A 4 -0.96 -6.35 -21.75
C LEU A 4 0.05 -6.50 -20.60
N LYS A 5 0.77 -5.42 -20.32
CA LYS A 5 1.57 -5.26 -19.11
C LYS A 5 0.76 -4.44 -18.11
N ILE A 6 0.43 -5.02 -16.97
CA ILE A 6 -0.50 -4.45 -15.98
C ILE A 6 0.25 -4.29 -14.66
N ALA A 7 0.20 -3.09 -14.09
CA ALA A 7 0.70 -2.81 -12.75
C ALA A 7 -0.50 -2.56 -11.80
N ILE A 8 -0.64 -3.39 -10.78
CA ILE A 8 -1.67 -3.24 -9.73
C ILE A 8 -1.05 -2.51 -8.55
N LEU A 9 -1.58 -1.34 -8.21
CA LEU A 9 -1.15 -0.54 -7.08
C LEU A 9 -2.00 -0.84 -5.85
N SER A 10 -1.37 -1.12 -4.72
CA SER A 10 -2.05 -1.29 -3.43
C SER A 10 -1.24 -0.65 -2.30
N TYR A 11 -1.90 -0.02 -1.34
CA TYR A 11 -1.21 0.69 -0.25
C TYR A 11 -0.76 -0.29 0.84
N ARG A 12 -1.69 -1.08 1.39
CA ARG A 12 -1.44 -2.15 2.37
C ARG A 12 -2.31 -3.35 2.04
N SER A 13 -1.71 -4.54 2.01
CA SER A 13 -2.35 -5.72 1.42
C SER A 13 -2.25 -6.94 2.34
N ALA A 14 -2.72 -6.78 3.58
CA ALA A 14 -2.76 -7.85 4.56
C ALA A 14 -3.57 -9.05 4.04
N GLN A 15 -2.97 -10.24 4.05
CA GLN A 15 -3.59 -11.46 3.51
C GLN A 15 -4.86 -11.88 4.28
N PHE A 16 -4.88 -11.72 5.60
CA PHE A 16 -5.95 -12.24 6.47
C PHE A 16 -6.85 -11.17 7.09
N GLY A 17 -6.61 -9.89 6.78
CA GLY A 17 -7.34 -8.77 7.40
C GLY A 17 -8.69 -8.45 6.76
N GLY A 18 -9.18 -9.28 5.83
CA GLY A 18 -10.40 -9.01 5.04
C GLY A 18 -10.31 -7.78 4.13
N GLY A 19 -9.12 -7.18 4.01
CA GLY A 19 -8.88 -5.94 3.27
C GLY A 19 -8.41 -6.16 1.84
N GLN A 20 -7.66 -5.19 1.32
CA GLN A 20 -7.22 -5.14 -0.08
C GLN A 20 -6.38 -6.36 -0.51
N GLY A 21 -5.71 -7.05 0.42
CA GLY A 21 -4.75 -8.12 0.10
C GLY A 21 -5.36 -9.35 -0.60
N VAL A 22 -6.57 -9.76 -0.22
CA VAL A 22 -7.26 -10.91 -0.85
C VAL A 22 -7.61 -10.59 -2.30
N TYR A 23 -8.18 -9.40 -2.54
CA TYR A 23 -8.55 -8.96 -3.88
C TYR A 23 -7.33 -8.80 -4.80
N VAL A 24 -6.24 -8.22 -4.29
CA VAL A 24 -5.00 -8.05 -5.08
C VAL A 24 -4.45 -9.41 -5.51
N LYS A 25 -4.49 -10.42 -4.63
CA LYS A 25 -4.08 -11.78 -4.95
C LYS A 25 -4.95 -12.39 -6.06
N ASP A 26 -6.27 -12.36 -5.91
CA ASP A 26 -7.17 -13.06 -6.82
C ASP A 26 -7.29 -12.36 -8.18
N ILE A 27 -7.31 -11.01 -8.20
CA ILE A 27 -7.36 -10.22 -9.45
C ILE A 27 -6.06 -10.38 -10.24
N SER A 28 -4.91 -10.28 -9.57
CA SER A 28 -3.61 -10.46 -10.24
C SER A 28 -3.49 -11.86 -10.85
N TYR A 29 -4.00 -12.88 -10.16
CA TYR A 29 -4.03 -14.25 -10.65
C TYR A 29 -4.96 -14.43 -11.84
N ALA A 30 -6.19 -13.92 -11.78
CA ALA A 30 -7.14 -14.00 -12.88
C ALA A 30 -6.60 -13.33 -14.16
N LEU A 31 -5.99 -12.14 -14.03
CA LEU A 31 -5.39 -11.43 -15.16
C LEU A 31 -4.18 -12.19 -15.73
N SER A 32 -3.37 -12.82 -14.88
CA SER A 32 -2.26 -13.66 -15.32
C SER A 32 -2.75 -14.89 -16.09
N LEU A 33 -3.81 -15.57 -15.61
CA LEU A 33 -4.44 -16.69 -16.31
C LEU A 33 -5.02 -16.31 -17.69
N MET A 34 -5.46 -15.07 -17.85
CA MET A 34 -5.91 -14.53 -19.13
C MET A 34 -4.76 -14.22 -20.11
N GLY A 35 -3.50 -14.45 -19.69
CA GLY A 35 -2.30 -14.28 -20.50
C GLY A 35 -1.66 -12.89 -20.42
N HIS A 36 -2.05 -12.06 -19.44
CA HIS A 36 -1.43 -10.77 -19.20
C HIS A 36 -0.19 -10.89 -18.31
N ASN A 37 0.78 -9.98 -18.48
CA ASN A 37 1.90 -9.83 -17.57
C ASN A 37 1.51 -8.87 -16.44
N VAL A 38 1.57 -9.32 -15.19
CA VAL A 38 1.06 -8.58 -14.03
C VAL A 38 2.15 -8.41 -12.99
N ASP A 39 2.41 -7.15 -12.64
CA ASP A 39 3.20 -6.75 -11.48
C ASP A 39 2.26 -6.18 -10.41
N VAL A 40 2.50 -6.52 -9.14
CA VAL A 40 1.82 -5.93 -8.00
C VAL A 40 2.80 -5.03 -7.26
N ILE A 41 2.46 -3.77 -7.10
CA ILE A 41 3.23 -2.80 -6.33
C ILE A 41 2.49 -2.58 -5.00
N SER A 42 3.14 -2.89 -3.87
CA SER A 42 2.47 -2.85 -2.56
C SER A 42 3.36 -2.42 -1.40
N GLY A 43 2.77 -1.76 -0.41
CA GLY A 43 3.36 -1.50 0.91
C GLY A 43 3.04 -2.58 1.95
N PRO A 44 3.72 -2.58 3.11
CA PRO A 44 3.53 -3.58 4.16
C PRO A 44 2.16 -3.45 4.86
N PRO A 45 1.54 -4.54 5.35
CA PRO A 45 1.92 -5.92 5.10
C PRO A 45 1.68 -6.28 3.64
N TYR A 46 2.65 -6.98 3.07
CA TYR A 46 2.64 -7.36 1.66
C TYR A 46 1.63 -8.49 1.40
N PRO A 47 1.03 -8.54 0.20
CA PRO A 47 0.16 -9.65 -0.17
C PRO A 47 1.00 -10.90 -0.45
N ASN A 48 0.37 -12.05 -0.26
CA ASN A 48 0.91 -13.31 -0.75
C ASN A 48 0.31 -13.58 -2.14
N LEU A 49 1.16 -13.60 -3.16
CA LEU A 49 0.76 -13.68 -4.55
C LEU A 49 1.00 -15.09 -5.12
N HIS A 50 0.29 -15.42 -6.18
CA HIS A 50 0.53 -16.67 -6.91
C HIS A 50 1.88 -16.64 -7.63
N HIS A 51 2.45 -17.83 -7.85
CA HIS A 51 3.70 -18.00 -8.59
C HIS A 51 3.58 -17.41 -10.01
N GLY A 52 4.60 -16.67 -10.45
CA GLY A 52 4.62 -15.99 -11.74
C GLY A 52 4.13 -14.53 -11.72
N ILE A 53 3.57 -14.06 -10.59
CA ILE A 53 3.22 -12.65 -10.40
C ILE A 53 4.29 -12.01 -9.51
N ASN A 54 4.87 -10.92 -9.99
CA ASN A 54 5.96 -10.26 -9.31
C ASN A 54 5.43 -9.22 -8.31
N LEU A 55 6.00 -9.22 -7.10
CA LEU A 55 5.71 -8.24 -6.05
C LEU A 55 6.84 -7.22 -6.00
N ILE A 56 6.53 -5.99 -6.39
CA ILE A 56 7.39 -4.82 -6.23
C ILE A 56 7.06 -4.20 -4.86
N ARG A 57 7.99 -4.35 -3.91
CA ARG A 57 7.82 -3.84 -2.55
C ARG A 57 8.06 -2.33 -2.51
N LEU A 58 7.08 -1.60 -1.98
CA LEU A 58 7.22 -0.20 -1.58
C LEU A 58 7.44 -0.14 -0.05
N PRO A 59 8.68 0.00 0.42
CA PRO A 59 8.94 0.24 1.84
C PRO A 59 8.46 1.66 2.20
N GLY A 60 7.21 1.76 2.65
CA GLY A 60 6.62 2.98 3.20
C GLY A 60 6.98 3.21 4.67
N LEU A 61 6.41 4.26 5.27
CA LEU A 61 6.63 4.58 6.70
C LEU A 61 5.87 3.68 7.67
N ASP A 62 4.91 2.92 7.14
CA ASP A 62 4.01 2.04 7.87
C ASP A 62 3.34 2.72 9.09
N LEU A 63 2.88 3.96 8.91
CA LEU A 63 2.29 4.76 9.99
C LEU A 63 1.06 4.07 10.61
N PHE A 64 0.31 3.29 9.82
CA PHE A 64 -0.91 2.65 10.29
C PHE A 64 -0.69 1.26 10.89
N GLU A 65 0.55 0.82 11.14
CA GLU A 65 0.78 -0.45 11.88
C GLU A 65 0.37 -0.34 13.35
N THR A 66 0.34 0.89 13.86
CA THR A 66 0.01 1.22 15.24
C THR A 66 -1.27 2.05 15.30
N PHE A 67 -2.02 1.93 16.39
CA PHE A 67 -3.12 2.83 16.74
C PHE A 67 -2.67 4.01 17.60
N ASP A 68 -1.42 4.02 18.10
CA ASP A 68 -0.88 5.11 18.92
C ASP A 68 -0.48 6.32 18.06
N PHE A 69 -1.19 7.44 18.23
CA PHE A 69 -0.91 8.69 17.53
C PHE A 69 0.51 9.24 17.75
N LYS A 70 1.06 9.16 18.97
CA LYS A 70 2.42 9.62 19.27
C LYS A 70 3.46 8.79 18.54
N ASP A 71 3.23 7.48 18.42
CA ASP A 71 4.11 6.60 17.66
C ASP A 71 4.07 6.93 16.15
N ARG A 72 2.89 7.24 15.60
CA ARG A 72 2.74 7.75 14.22
C ARG A 72 3.52 9.04 14.00
N CYS A 73 3.36 10.02 14.88
CA CYS A 73 4.09 11.28 14.81
C CYS A 73 5.61 11.07 14.89
N LYS A 74 6.08 10.18 15.79
CA LYS A 74 7.51 9.85 15.88
C LYS A 74 8.02 9.23 14.58
N LYS A 75 7.31 8.27 13.99
CA LYS A 75 7.69 7.65 12.70
C LYS A 75 7.73 8.66 11.56
N PHE A 76 6.76 9.56 11.52
CA PHE A 76 6.69 10.65 10.55
C PHE A 76 7.89 11.62 10.69
N LEU A 77 8.17 12.06 11.92
CA LEU A 77 9.25 13.03 12.23
C LEU A 77 10.66 12.43 12.08
N LYS A 78 10.83 11.12 12.26
CA LYS A 78 12.13 10.43 12.15
C LYS A 78 12.64 10.33 10.70
N ARG A 79 11.84 10.74 9.72
CA ARG A 79 12.20 10.66 8.30
C ARG A 79 13.28 11.67 7.94
N LYS A 80 14.46 11.19 7.55
CA LYS A 80 15.36 11.96 6.67
C LYS A 80 14.75 11.95 5.27
N ILE A 81 14.36 13.11 4.74
CA ILE A 81 13.89 13.22 3.36
C ILE A 81 15.09 12.91 2.45
N LYS A 82 15.12 11.69 1.87
CA LYS A 82 16.00 11.37 0.74
C LYS A 82 15.26 11.82 -0.52
N VAL A 83 15.84 12.78 -1.23
CA VAL A 83 15.22 13.51 -2.35
C VAL A 83 15.02 12.61 -3.59
N ASP A 84 15.68 11.46 -3.67
CA ASP A 84 15.78 10.67 -4.91
C ASP A 84 14.62 9.69 -5.20
N THR A 85 13.41 9.93 -4.69
CA THR A 85 12.26 9.04 -4.99
C THR A 85 10.97 9.84 -5.13
N ILE A 86 10.93 10.71 -6.15
CA ILE A 86 9.97 11.82 -6.27
C ILE A 86 8.56 11.37 -6.73
N ILE A 87 8.43 10.29 -7.50
CA ILE A 87 7.14 9.95 -8.14
C ILE A 87 6.29 8.95 -7.32
N MET A 88 6.91 8.03 -6.57
CA MET A 88 6.16 7.05 -5.76
C MET A 88 5.96 7.45 -4.29
N ASN A 89 6.81 8.33 -3.75
CA ASN A 89 6.59 8.85 -2.40
C ASN A 89 5.43 9.83 -2.32
N SER A 90 5.11 10.56 -3.38
CA SER A 90 4.05 11.55 -3.36
C SER A 90 2.69 10.90 -3.11
N TYR A 91 2.34 9.83 -3.84
CA TYR A 91 1.08 9.09 -3.62
C TYR A 91 0.98 8.48 -2.23
N GLN A 92 2.05 7.81 -1.78
CA GLN A 92 2.11 7.23 -0.43
C GLN A 92 1.96 8.34 0.64
N TYR A 93 2.64 9.47 0.45
CA TYR A 93 2.60 10.62 1.34
C TYR A 93 1.21 11.27 1.36
N TYR A 94 0.58 11.50 0.20
CA TYR A 94 -0.77 12.05 0.13
C TYR A 94 -1.79 11.12 0.79
N LEU A 95 -1.68 9.80 0.59
CA LEU A 95 -2.53 8.82 1.26
C LEU A 95 -2.29 8.82 2.78
N GLU A 96 -1.04 8.85 3.22
CA GLU A 96 -0.67 8.88 4.64
C GLU A 96 -1.14 10.16 5.34
N VAL A 97 -0.95 11.31 4.71
CA VAL A 97 -1.39 12.62 5.22
C VAL A 97 -2.92 12.69 5.25
N PHE A 98 -3.60 12.29 4.17
CA PHE A 98 -5.05 12.31 4.10
C PHE A 98 -5.70 11.39 5.16
N GLN A 99 -5.19 10.16 5.32
CA GLN A 99 -5.69 9.24 6.34
C GLN A 99 -5.39 9.74 7.76
N SER A 100 -4.22 10.35 8.00
CA SER A 100 -3.88 10.92 9.30
C SER A 100 -4.76 12.12 9.66
N LEU A 101 -5.04 13.01 8.70
CA LEU A 101 -5.96 14.14 8.87
C LEU A 101 -7.40 13.67 9.12
N LYS A 102 -7.86 12.62 8.43
CA LYS A 102 -9.18 12.02 8.67
C LYS A 102 -9.29 11.46 10.09
N LEU A 103 -8.24 10.83 10.60
CA LEU A 103 -8.22 10.26 11.95
C LEU A 103 -8.19 11.34 13.04
N LEU A 104 -7.40 12.40 12.84
CA LEU A 104 -7.39 13.57 13.73
C LEU A 104 -8.76 14.24 13.78
N ALA A 105 -9.44 14.36 12.63
CA ALA A 105 -10.80 14.90 12.57
C ALA A 105 -11.81 14.00 13.31
N LEU A 106 -11.66 12.68 13.25
CA LEU A 106 -12.50 11.72 13.99
C LEU A 106 -12.28 11.80 15.50
N GLU A 107 -11.03 11.92 15.96
CA GLU A 107 -10.71 12.10 17.39
C GLU A 107 -11.24 13.44 17.94
N LEU A 108 -11.19 14.51 17.14
CA LEU A 108 -11.73 15.83 17.54
C LEU A 108 -13.26 15.89 17.63
N ILE A 109 -13.98 14.91 17.05
CA ILE A 109 -15.44 14.85 17.04
C ILE A 109 -16.00 13.99 18.21
N ASN A 110 -15.17 13.28 18.97
CA ASN A 110 -15.56 12.47 20.15
C ASN A 110 -16.82 11.58 19.95
N ILE A 111 -16.61 10.41 19.35
CA ILE A 111 -17.21 9.15 19.84
C ILE A 111 -16.09 8.38 20.51
#